data_AF-A0A7S2BHX8-F1
#
_entry.id   AF-A0A7S2BHX8-F1
#
_cell.length_a   1.000
_cell.length_b   1.000
_cell.length_c   1.000
_cell.angle_alpha   90.00
_cell.angle_beta   90.00
_cell.angle_gamma   90.00
#
_symmetry.space_group_name_H-M   'P 1'
#
loop_
_entity.id
_entity.type
_entity.pdbx_description
1 polymer ?
#
loop_
_entity_poly.entity_id
_entity_poly.type
_entity_poly.pdbx_seq_one_letter_code
_entity_poly.pdbx_strand_id
1 'polypeptide(L)'
;VGYTAEEIRSAKFTIKDLRRVGVTAAELMTLGCTVGQLWGAKYTAVELKQAGCTWPVIRQVGATDEQLKEAGCSAEELKAAGATAVSLQQAGFTAKELRQAGFSAERLKDAGYSISDLRLSGFSAKVLELAGFNANQLKAAGFTSRDLRDCGLKCSIAYTLQELKNDGFTPKELFDEGFLLKEVK
;
A
#
# COMPACT_ATOMS: atom_id res chain seq x y z
N VAL A 1 35.48 17.45 13.05
CA VAL A 1 35.65 18.91 12.99
C VAL A 1 34.28 19.47 12.71
N GLY A 2 33.63 20.08 13.70
CA GLY A 2 32.28 20.62 13.54
C GLY A 2 32.36 22.03 12.96
N TYR A 3 31.81 22.23 11.78
CA TYR A 3 31.67 23.56 11.20
C TYR A 3 30.56 24.32 11.92
N THR A 4 30.81 25.57 12.29
CA THR A 4 29.78 26.44 12.87
C THR A 4 28.85 27.00 11.79
N ALA A 5 27.62 27.37 12.17
CA ALA A 5 26.61 27.91 11.23
C ALA A 5 27.07 29.23 10.58
N GLU A 6 28.02 29.92 11.22
CA GLU A 6 28.62 31.17 10.76
C GLU A 6 29.74 30.92 9.73
N GLU A 7 30.55 29.86 9.91
CA GLU A 7 31.58 29.47 8.94
C GLU A 7 30.96 29.01 7.61
N ILE A 8 29.84 28.28 7.67
CA ILE A 8 29.11 27.84 6.46
C ILE A 8 28.52 29.04 5.69
N ARG A 9 27.93 30.01 6.41
CA ARG A 9 27.33 31.20 5.79
C ARG A 9 28.38 32.17 5.26
N SER A 10 29.48 32.36 5.97
CA SER A 10 30.55 33.29 5.58
C SER A 10 31.39 32.78 4.42
N ALA A 11 31.61 31.47 4.32
CA ALA A 11 32.49 30.88 3.30
C ALA A 11 31.78 30.51 1.98
N LYS A 12 30.50 30.83 1.80
CA LYS A 12 29.69 30.50 0.61
C LYS A 12 29.67 29.00 0.26
N PHE A 13 29.93 28.12 1.23
CA PHE A 13 29.89 26.68 0.97
C PHE A 13 28.47 26.25 0.60
N THR A 14 28.34 25.47 -0.47
CA THR A 14 27.06 24.85 -0.77
C THR A 14 26.88 23.60 0.08
N ILE A 15 25.64 23.22 0.38
CA ILE A 15 25.35 22.01 1.16
C ILE A 15 25.88 20.74 0.47
N LYS A 16 26.04 20.79 -0.86
CA LYS A 16 26.71 19.74 -1.65
C LYS A 16 28.18 19.60 -1.27
N ASP A 17 28.88 20.71 -1.04
CA ASP A 17 30.28 20.70 -0.61
C ASP A 17 30.39 20.15 0.81
N LEU A 18 29.48 20.56 1.70
CA LEU A 18 29.41 20.06 3.08
C LEU A 18 29.20 18.54 3.13
N ARG A 19 28.40 18.00 2.20
CA ARG A 19 28.25 16.55 2.06
C ARG A 19 29.54 15.85 1.65
N ARG A 20 30.35 16.46 0.76
CA ARG A 20 31.62 15.87 0.30
C ARG A 20 32.66 15.78 1.43
N VAL A 21 32.59 16.68 2.41
CA VAL A 21 33.41 16.64 3.62
C VAL A 21 32.82 15.75 4.73
N GLY A 22 31.69 15.08 4.47
CA GLY A 22 31.10 14.09 5.38
C GLY A 22 30.20 14.68 6.47
N VAL A 23 29.72 15.92 6.31
CA VAL A 23 28.74 16.50 7.23
C VAL A 23 27.41 15.74 7.10
N THR A 24 26.79 15.42 8.23
CA THR A 24 25.53 14.68 8.28
C THR A 24 24.31 15.59 8.12
N ALA A 25 23.19 15.02 7.67
CA ALA A 25 21.92 15.75 7.61
C ALA A 25 21.49 16.29 8.99
N ALA A 26 21.78 15.55 10.08
CA ALA A 26 21.46 15.98 11.44
C ALA A 26 22.22 17.26 11.83
N GLU A 27 23.52 17.31 11.58
CA GLU A 27 24.34 18.50 11.83
C GLU A 27 23.80 19.68 11.03
N LEU A 28 23.48 19.51 9.75
CA LEU A 28 22.93 20.59 8.93
C LEU A 28 21.57 21.09 9.43
N MET A 29 20.71 20.20 9.94
CA MET A 29 19.44 20.59 10.56
C MET A 29 19.67 21.44 11.82
N THR A 30 20.68 21.14 12.65
CA THR A 30 21.03 21.99 13.80
C THR A 30 21.52 23.39 13.41
N LEU A 31 22.07 23.52 12.20
CA LEU A 31 22.58 24.78 11.65
C LEU A 31 21.47 25.61 10.96
N GLY A 32 20.24 25.10 10.97
CA GLY A 32 19.05 25.75 10.42
C GLY A 32 18.84 25.52 8.93
N CYS A 33 19.48 24.50 8.34
CA CYS A 33 19.17 24.10 6.96
C CYS A 33 17.77 23.48 6.89
N THR A 34 17.09 23.68 5.76
CA THR A 34 15.78 23.07 5.52
C THR A 34 15.90 21.72 4.84
N VAL A 35 14.92 20.83 5.04
CA VAL A 35 14.88 19.50 4.41
C VAL A 35 14.94 19.60 2.88
N GLY A 36 14.33 20.62 2.27
CA GLY A 36 14.39 20.83 0.82
C GLY A 36 15.79 21.16 0.32
N GLN A 37 16.59 21.90 1.11
CA GLN A 37 17.97 22.18 0.78
C GLN A 37 18.85 20.91 0.88
N LEU A 38 18.61 20.07 1.89
CA LEU A 38 19.26 18.77 2.03
C LEU A 38 18.91 17.84 0.86
N TRP A 39 17.63 17.77 0.51
CA TRP A 39 17.16 16.97 -0.63
C TRP A 39 17.80 17.42 -1.95
N GLY A 40 17.86 18.73 -2.20
CA GLY A 40 18.56 19.31 -3.36
C GLY A 40 20.07 19.04 -3.36
N ALA A 41 20.67 18.84 -2.19
CA ALA A 41 22.06 18.41 -2.01
C ALA A 41 22.25 16.88 -2.10
N LYS A 42 21.22 16.15 -2.54
CA LYS A 42 21.21 14.70 -2.80
C LYS A 42 21.24 13.82 -1.55
N TYR A 43 20.95 14.37 -0.36
CA TYR A 43 20.76 13.54 0.83
C TYR A 43 19.59 12.58 0.60
N THR A 44 19.74 11.36 1.10
CA THR A 44 18.78 10.27 0.97
C THR A 44 17.67 10.38 2.02
N ALA A 45 16.53 9.75 1.75
CA ALA A 45 15.42 9.70 2.70
C ALA A 45 15.83 9.04 4.03
N VAL A 46 16.77 8.07 4.01
CA VAL A 46 17.35 7.45 5.21
C VAL A 46 18.09 8.48 6.05
N GLU A 47 18.99 9.25 5.45
CA GLU A 47 19.78 10.27 6.15
C GLU A 47 18.86 11.34 6.77
N LEU A 48 17.81 11.74 6.05
CA LEU A 48 16.83 12.69 6.55
C LEU A 48 16.00 12.12 7.71
N LYS A 49 15.60 10.85 7.64
CA LYS A 49 14.90 10.19 8.73
C LYS A 49 15.78 10.07 9.98
N GLN A 50 17.07 9.72 9.81
CA GLN A 50 18.05 9.69 10.90
C GLN A 50 18.30 11.07 11.49
N ALA A 51 18.19 12.13 10.69
CA ALA A 51 18.22 13.52 11.14
C ALA A 51 16.95 13.97 11.90
N GLY A 52 15.97 13.07 12.09
CA GLY A 52 14.73 13.36 12.81
C GLY A 52 13.63 13.97 11.95
N CYS A 53 13.77 13.96 10.62
CA CYS A 53 12.71 14.44 9.73
C CYS A 53 11.52 13.47 9.69
N THR A 54 10.32 14.00 9.53
CA THR A 54 9.11 13.20 9.35
C THR A 54 8.89 12.88 7.87
N TRP A 55 8.31 11.71 7.59
CA TRP A 55 8.02 11.28 6.22
C TRP A 55 7.15 12.25 5.41
N PRO A 56 6.13 12.93 5.98
CA PRO A 56 5.39 13.95 5.24
C PRO A 56 6.27 15.09 4.73
N VAL A 57 7.26 15.54 5.52
CA VAL A 57 8.18 16.61 5.10
C VAL A 57 9.11 16.11 3.99
N ILE A 58 9.64 14.89 4.12
CA ILE A 58 10.52 14.29 3.10
C ILE A 58 9.74 14.08 1.78
N ARG A 59 8.47 13.68 1.86
CA ARG A 59 7.59 13.58 0.68
C ARG A 59 7.33 14.93 0.02
N GLN A 60 7.05 15.97 0.82
CA GLN A 60 6.76 17.32 0.30
C GLN A 60 7.95 17.94 -0.46
N VAL A 61 9.18 17.57 -0.12
CA VAL A 61 10.38 18.05 -0.83
C VAL A 61 10.66 17.29 -2.14
N GLY A 62 9.80 16.34 -2.51
CA GLY A 62 9.86 15.61 -3.78
C GLY A 62 10.49 14.23 -3.68
N ALA A 63 10.52 13.60 -2.51
CA ALA A 63 10.88 12.18 -2.39
C ALA A 63 9.77 11.29 -2.94
N THR A 64 10.15 10.29 -3.72
CA THR A 64 9.20 9.33 -4.29
C THR A 64 8.83 8.26 -3.26
N ASP A 65 7.68 7.62 -3.45
CA ASP A 65 7.22 6.55 -2.54
C ASP A 65 8.22 5.37 -2.52
N GLU A 66 8.91 5.09 -3.64
CA GLU A 66 9.97 4.08 -3.73
C GLU A 66 11.11 4.41 -2.78
N GLN A 67 11.61 5.66 -2.82
CA GLN A 67 12.73 6.11 -2.00
C GLN A 67 12.38 6.10 -0.51
N LEU A 68 11.13 6.42 -0.19
CA LEU A 68 10.64 6.36 1.19
C LEU A 68 10.53 4.90 1.66
N LYS A 69 10.06 3.99 0.80
CA LYS A 69 10.01 2.56 1.09
C LYS A 69 11.40 1.98 1.32
N GLU A 70 12.35 2.28 0.43
CA GLU A 70 13.76 1.87 0.59
C GLU A 70 14.38 2.42 1.87
N ALA A 71 13.93 3.59 2.31
CA ALA A 71 14.34 4.18 3.57
C ALA A 71 13.67 3.56 4.82
N GLY A 72 12.82 2.55 4.64
CA GLY A 72 12.13 1.83 5.72
C GLY A 72 10.81 2.47 6.14
N CYS A 73 10.23 3.36 5.33
CA CYS A 73 8.90 3.90 5.58
C CYS A 73 7.84 2.82 5.34
N SER A 74 6.93 2.66 6.31
CA SER A 74 5.80 1.75 6.19
C SER A 74 4.68 2.33 5.32
N ALA A 75 3.84 1.45 4.77
CA ALA A 75 2.65 1.88 4.04
C ALA A 75 1.69 2.73 4.89
N GLU A 76 1.62 2.48 6.20
CA GLU A 76 0.84 3.26 7.18
C GLU A 76 1.32 4.71 7.26
N GLU A 77 2.63 4.88 7.44
CA GLU A 77 3.25 6.20 7.51
C GLU A 77 3.11 6.97 6.20
N LEU A 78 3.25 6.30 5.05
CA LEU A 78 3.05 6.92 3.74
C LEU A 78 1.58 7.31 3.52
N LYS A 79 0.64 6.47 3.92
CA LYS A 79 -0.79 6.80 3.89
C LYS A 79 -1.09 8.04 4.76
N ALA A 80 -0.51 8.11 5.96
CA ALA A 80 -0.62 9.31 6.82
C ALA A 80 0.04 10.55 6.19
N ALA A 81 1.08 10.36 5.38
CA ALA A 81 1.71 11.40 4.57
C ALA A 81 0.94 11.76 3.28
N GLY A 82 -0.23 11.15 3.04
CA GLY A 82 -1.07 11.42 1.88
C GLY A 82 -0.76 10.59 0.63
N ALA A 83 -0.01 9.49 0.75
CA ALA A 83 0.17 8.55 -0.34
C ALA A 83 -1.12 7.81 -0.69
N THR A 84 -1.29 7.49 -1.97
CA THR A 84 -2.47 6.76 -2.46
C THR A 84 -2.11 5.30 -2.67
N ALA A 85 -3.12 4.42 -2.72
CA ALA A 85 -2.88 3.01 -3.02
C ALA A 85 -2.15 2.81 -4.36
N VAL A 86 -2.43 3.66 -5.35
CA VAL A 86 -1.77 3.66 -6.68
C VAL A 86 -0.30 3.99 -6.54
N SER A 87 0.05 5.08 -5.83
CA SER A 87 1.45 5.49 -5.69
C SER A 87 2.26 4.49 -4.88
N LEU A 88 1.64 3.85 -3.89
CA LEU A 88 2.29 2.79 -3.12
C LEU A 88 2.44 1.48 -3.91
N GLN A 89 1.49 1.16 -4.80
CA GLN A 89 1.61 0.03 -5.71
C GLN A 89 2.80 0.23 -6.67
N GLN A 90 2.96 1.44 -7.20
CA GLN A 90 4.10 1.81 -8.05
C GLN A 90 5.42 1.74 -7.28
N ALA A 91 5.40 2.12 -6.00
CA ALA A 91 6.52 1.95 -5.10
C ALA A 91 6.83 0.49 -4.71
N GLY A 92 6.05 -0.45 -5.23
CA GLY A 92 6.23 -1.88 -5.05
C GLY A 92 5.75 -2.40 -3.71
N PHE A 93 4.90 -1.67 -2.98
CA PHE A 93 4.21 -2.26 -1.83
C PHE A 93 3.32 -3.42 -2.28
N THR A 94 3.04 -4.33 -1.36
CA THR A 94 2.15 -5.47 -1.59
C THR A 94 0.74 -5.15 -1.12
N ALA A 95 -0.26 -5.82 -1.69
CA ALA A 95 -1.65 -5.71 -1.23
C ALA A 95 -1.79 -6.00 0.28
N LYS A 96 -0.94 -6.88 0.84
CA LYS A 96 -0.89 -7.20 2.27
C LYS A 96 -0.45 -6.02 3.11
N GLU A 97 0.63 -5.34 2.74
CA GLU A 97 1.12 -4.15 3.44
C GLU A 97 0.09 -3.02 3.36
N LEU A 98 -0.56 -2.83 2.21
CA LEU A 98 -1.58 -1.81 2.08
C LEU A 98 -2.86 -2.14 2.85
N ARG A 99 -3.26 -3.41 2.90
CA ARG A 99 -4.37 -3.85 3.76
C ARG A 99 -4.06 -3.58 5.23
N GLN A 100 -2.85 -3.90 5.69
CA GLN A 100 -2.41 -3.60 7.06
C GLN A 100 -2.44 -2.10 7.33
N ALA A 101 -2.05 -1.29 6.34
CA ALA A 101 -2.21 0.17 6.39
C ALA A 101 -3.66 0.68 6.34
N GLY A 102 -4.63 -0.23 6.25
CA GLY A 102 -6.06 0.10 6.25
C GLY A 102 -6.55 0.65 4.92
N PHE A 103 -5.94 0.30 3.79
CA PHE A 103 -6.57 0.52 2.49
C PHE A 103 -7.70 -0.49 2.27
N SER A 104 -8.81 -0.04 1.69
CA SER A 104 -9.93 -0.92 1.33
C SER A 104 -9.62 -1.72 0.06
N ALA A 105 -10.28 -2.87 -0.10
CA ALA A 105 -10.13 -3.69 -1.30
C ALA A 105 -10.49 -2.93 -2.59
N GLU A 106 -11.47 -2.01 -2.54
CA GLU A 106 -11.81 -1.09 -3.64
C GLU A 106 -10.60 -0.26 -4.07
N ARG A 107 -9.94 0.39 -3.12
CA ARG A 107 -8.76 1.23 -3.42
C ARG A 107 -7.60 0.42 -3.96
N LEU A 108 -7.45 -0.84 -3.54
CA LEU A 108 -6.41 -1.72 -4.07
C LEU A 108 -6.76 -2.24 -5.47
N LYS A 109 -8.03 -2.53 -5.73
CA LYS A 109 -8.51 -2.84 -7.08
C LYS A 109 -8.25 -1.67 -8.03
N ASP A 110 -8.58 -0.45 -7.61
CA ASP A 110 -8.32 0.77 -8.39
C ASP A 110 -6.82 1.02 -8.59
N ALA A 111 -5.99 0.60 -7.63
CA ALA A 111 -4.53 0.63 -7.72
C ALA A 111 -3.94 -0.45 -8.65
N GLY A 112 -4.76 -1.35 -9.18
CA GLY A 112 -4.33 -2.37 -10.13
C GLY A 112 -3.90 -3.70 -9.49
N TYR A 113 -4.20 -3.95 -8.21
CA TYR A 113 -3.96 -5.27 -7.63
C TYR A 113 -4.96 -6.30 -8.16
N SER A 114 -4.46 -7.50 -8.42
CA SER A 114 -5.32 -8.61 -8.87
C SER A 114 -6.16 -9.14 -7.71
N ILE A 115 -7.31 -9.75 -8.03
CA ILE A 115 -8.15 -10.38 -7.01
C ILE A 115 -7.40 -11.48 -6.23
N SER A 116 -6.45 -12.14 -6.86
CA SER A 116 -5.56 -13.13 -6.23
C SER A 116 -4.66 -12.47 -5.18
N ASP A 117 -4.08 -11.30 -5.47
CA ASP A 117 -3.28 -10.54 -4.50
C ASP A 117 -4.13 -10.10 -3.30
N LEU A 118 -5.36 -9.67 -3.57
CA LEU A 118 -6.29 -9.27 -2.51
C LEU A 118 -6.70 -10.47 -1.64
N ARG A 119 -6.96 -11.63 -2.24
CA ARG A 119 -7.20 -12.87 -1.47
C ARG A 119 -5.98 -13.24 -0.62
N LEU A 120 -4.78 -13.23 -1.19
CA LEU A 120 -3.54 -13.55 -0.47
C LEU A 120 -3.21 -12.54 0.63
N SER A 121 -3.62 -11.27 0.46
CA SER A 121 -3.53 -10.26 1.52
C SER A 121 -4.47 -10.53 2.70
N GLY A 122 -5.47 -11.40 2.52
CA GLY A 122 -6.42 -11.82 3.54
C GLY A 122 -7.76 -11.07 3.50
N PHE A 123 -8.14 -10.48 2.37
CA PHE A 123 -9.52 -10.03 2.18
C PHE A 123 -10.44 -11.25 2.01
N SER A 124 -11.54 -11.26 2.76
CA SER A 124 -12.62 -12.24 2.56
C SER A 124 -13.35 -11.96 1.25
N ALA A 125 -13.94 -13.00 0.65
CA ALA A 125 -14.77 -12.86 -0.55
C ALA A 125 -15.85 -11.77 -0.41
N LYS A 126 -16.38 -11.53 0.80
CA LYS A 126 -17.39 -10.50 1.07
C LYS A 126 -16.89 -9.10 0.75
N VAL A 127 -15.69 -8.80 1.22
CA VAL A 127 -15.10 -7.47 1.05
C VAL A 127 -14.72 -7.26 -0.42
N LEU A 128 -14.36 -8.32 -1.13
CA LEU A 128 -14.08 -8.27 -2.56
C LEU A 128 -15.36 -8.12 -3.39
N GLU A 129 -16.45 -8.78 -3.00
CA GLU A 129 -17.76 -8.59 -3.62
C GLU A 129 -18.25 -7.15 -3.45
N LEU A 130 -18.16 -6.59 -2.25
CA LEU A 130 -18.43 -5.17 -2.00
C LEU A 130 -17.50 -4.23 -2.79
N ALA A 131 -16.29 -4.69 -3.11
CA ALA A 131 -15.37 -3.98 -3.99
C ALA A 131 -15.71 -4.10 -5.49
N GLY A 132 -16.82 -4.77 -5.81
CA GLY A 132 -17.33 -4.97 -7.16
C GLY A 132 -16.64 -6.10 -7.92
N PHE A 133 -16.17 -7.15 -7.25
CA PHE A 133 -15.79 -8.40 -7.89
C PHE A 133 -16.98 -9.36 -7.94
N ASN A 134 -17.17 -10.05 -9.06
CA ASN A 134 -18.25 -11.03 -9.22
C ASN A 134 -17.85 -12.44 -8.76
N ALA A 135 -18.83 -13.35 -8.64
CA ALA A 135 -18.59 -14.71 -8.18
C ALA A 135 -17.63 -15.50 -9.10
N ASN A 136 -17.68 -15.30 -10.42
CA ASN A 136 -16.71 -15.88 -11.36
C ASN A 136 -15.26 -15.47 -11.05
N GLN A 137 -15.03 -14.18 -10.80
CA GLN A 137 -13.71 -13.66 -10.46
C GLN A 137 -13.23 -14.19 -9.11
N LEU A 138 -14.13 -14.30 -8.14
CA LEU A 138 -13.83 -14.89 -6.83
C LEU A 138 -13.49 -16.38 -6.95
N LYS A 139 -14.24 -17.14 -7.77
CA LYS A 139 -13.93 -18.53 -8.10
C LYS A 139 -12.55 -18.64 -8.72
N ALA A 140 -12.25 -17.81 -9.71
CA ALA A 140 -10.94 -17.79 -10.38
C ALA A 140 -9.79 -17.43 -9.42
N ALA A 141 -10.05 -16.61 -8.39
CA ALA A 141 -9.10 -16.31 -7.33
C ALA A 141 -8.87 -17.48 -6.36
N GLY A 142 -9.73 -18.52 -6.41
CA GLY A 142 -9.66 -19.69 -5.54
C GLY A 142 -10.53 -19.59 -4.29
N PHE A 143 -11.59 -18.79 -4.29
CA PHE A 143 -12.64 -18.87 -3.28
C PHE A 143 -13.60 -20.03 -3.58
N THR A 144 -14.02 -20.71 -2.53
CA THR A 144 -14.99 -21.82 -2.58
C THR A 144 -16.41 -21.29 -2.62
N SER A 145 -17.37 -22.12 -3.06
CA SER A 145 -18.80 -21.79 -2.99
C SER A 145 -19.27 -21.53 -1.56
N ARG A 146 -18.64 -22.19 -0.57
CA ARG A 146 -18.83 -21.92 0.87
C ARG A 146 -18.34 -20.52 1.26
N ASP A 147 -17.15 -20.12 0.81
CA ASP A 147 -16.65 -18.77 1.06
C ASP A 147 -17.64 -17.72 0.53
N LEU A 148 -18.19 -17.93 -0.66
CA LEU A 148 -19.21 -17.06 -1.26
C LEU A 148 -20.51 -17.04 -0.44
N ARG A 149 -20.97 -18.19 0.05
CA ARG A 149 -22.15 -18.29 0.92
C ARG A 149 -21.99 -17.51 2.23
N ASP A 150 -20.83 -17.63 2.88
CA ASP A 150 -20.54 -16.98 4.16
C ASP A 150 -20.33 -15.46 4.05
N CYS A 151 -20.21 -14.92 2.84
CA CYS A 151 -20.15 -13.48 2.60
C CYS A 151 -21.41 -12.73 3.02
N GLY A 152 -22.45 -13.42 3.48
CA GLY A 152 -23.73 -12.77 3.66
C GLY A 152 -24.28 -12.30 2.32
N LEU A 153 -24.11 -13.14 1.28
CA LEU A 153 -25.18 -13.43 0.33
C LEU A 153 -26.40 -13.98 1.10
N LYS A 154 -26.90 -13.20 2.06
CA LYS A 154 -28.21 -13.35 2.68
C LYS A 154 -29.15 -12.61 1.75
N CYS A 155 -29.89 -13.36 0.96
CA CYS A 155 -31.25 -12.99 0.59
C CYS A 155 -31.45 -11.55 0.09
N SER A 156 -30.63 -11.07 -0.84
CA SER A 156 -31.18 -10.29 -1.95
C SER A 156 -31.19 -11.17 -3.20
N ILE A 157 -31.94 -12.28 -3.17
CA ILE A 157 -32.59 -12.92 -4.33
C ILE A 157 -31.81 -13.15 -5.67
N ALA A 158 -30.50 -12.98 -5.75
CA ALA A 158 -29.79 -12.86 -7.04
C ALA A 158 -28.47 -13.67 -7.15
N TYR A 159 -28.30 -14.69 -6.32
CA TYR A 159 -27.46 -15.84 -6.70
C TYR A 159 -28.22 -17.13 -6.38
N THR A 160 -29.28 -17.37 -7.16
CA THR A 160 -29.88 -18.70 -7.29
C THR A 160 -28.80 -19.71 -7.66
N LEU A 161 -29.03 -20.99 -7.35
CA LEU A 161 -28.17 -22.07 -7.83
C LEU A 161 -28.02 -22.09 -9.36
N GLN A 162 -28.94 -21.44 -10.08
CA GLN A 162 -28.80 -21.16 -11.50
C GLN A 162 -27.69 -20.14 -11.81
N GLU A 163 -27.58 -19.05 -11.05
CA GLU A 163 -26.50 -18.07 -11.21
C GLU A 163 -25.14 -18.66 -10.82
N LEU A 164 -25.07 -19.47 -9.76
CA LEU A 164 -23.83 -20.23 -9.45
C LEU A 164 -23.46 -21.22 -10.57
N LYS A 165 -24.43 -21.90 -11.17
CA LYS A 165 -24.20 -22.75 -12.36
C LYS A 165 -23.76 -21.93 -13.57
N ASN A 166 -24.37 -20.76 -13.80
CA ASN A 166 -23.99 -19.83 -14.88
C ASN A 166 -22.58 -19.28 -14.67
N ASP A 167 -22.20 -19.09 -13.41
CA ASP A 167 -20.85 -18.72 -12.98
C ASP A 167 -19.89 -19.93 -12.89
N GLY A 168 -20.24 -21.02 -13.57
CA GLY A 168 -19.38 -22.16 -13.78
C GLY A 168 -19.14 -23.04 -12.55
N PHE A 169 -19.89 -22.89 -11.45
CA PHE A 169 -19.88 -23.87 -10.35
C PHE A 169 -20.69 -25.11 -10.71
N THR A 170 -20.07 -26.28 -10.56
CA THR A 170 -20.76 -27.54 -10.90
C THR A 170 -21.71 -27.96 -9.77
N PRO A 171 -22.82 -28.63 -10.08
CA PRO A 171 -23.73 -29.15 -9.05
C PRO A 171 -23.04 -30.09 -8.05
N LYS A 172 -21.98 -30.79 -8.50
CA LYS A 172 -21.18 -31.69 -7.67
C LYS A 172 -20.30 -30.92 -6.69
N GLU A 173 -19.62 -29.86 -7.13
CA GLU A 173 -18.85 -28.96 -6.25
C GLU A 173 -19.74 -28.38 -5.16
N LEU A 174 -20.94 -27.91 -5.53
CA LEU A 174 -21.90 -27.35 -4.58
C LEU A 174 -22.36 -28.42 -3.57
N PHE A 175 -22.62 -29.65 -4.01
CA PHE A 175 -22.99 -30.73 -3.10
C PHE A 175 -21.87 -31.11 -2.13
N ASP A 176 -20.64 -31.27 -2.63
CA ASP A 176 -19.46 -31.63 -1.83
C ASP A 176 -19.12 -30.54 -0.80
N GLU A 177 -19.43 -29.28 -1.11
CA GLU A 177 -19.26 -28.14 -0.19
C GLU A 177 -20.41 -27.96 0.82
N GLY A 178 -21.42 -28.83 0.79
CA GLY A 178 -22.50 -28.90 1.79
C GLY A 178 -23.76 -28.11 1.45
N PHE A 179 -24.03 -27.86 0.16
CA PHE A 179 -25.34 -27.37 -0.30
C PHE A 179 -26.37 -28.51 -0.26
N LEU A 180 -27.59 -28.24 0.23
CA LEU A 180 -28.61 -29.27 0.42
C LEU A 180 -29.26 -29.65 -0.92
N LEU A 181 -29.45 -30.95 -1.15
CA LEU A 181 -30.13 -31.54 -2.33
C LEU A 181 -31.52 -30.96 -2.65
N LYS A 182 -32.18 -30.32 -1.67
CA LYS A 182 -33.48 -29.65 -1.84
C LYS A 182 -33.35 -28.31 -2.54
N GLU A 183 -32.18 -27.67 -2.44
CA GLU A 183 -31.87 -26.40 -3.08
C GLU A 183 -31.36 -26.65 -4.51
N VAL A 184 -30.65 -27.77 -4.75
CA VAL A 184 -29.97 -28.11 -6.04
C VAL A 184 -30.91 -28.67 -7.13
N LYS A 185 -32.14 -29.05 -6.77
CA LYS A 185 -33.14 -29.61 -7.70
C LYS A 185 -33.85 -28.55 -8.53
#